data_AF-A0A8J2HUG1-F1
#
_entry.id   AF-A0A8J2HUG1-F1
#
_cell.length_a   1.000
_cell.length_b   1.000
_cell.length_c   1.000
_cell.angle_alpha   90.00
_cell.angle_beta   90.00
_cell.angle_gamma   90.00
#
_symmetry.space_group_name_H-M   'P 1'
#
loop_
_entity.id
_entity.type
_entity.pdbx_description
1 polymer ?
#
loop_
_entity_poly.entity_id
_entity_poly.type
_entity_poly.pdbx_seq_one_letter_code
_entity_poly.pdbx_strand_id
1 'polypeptide(L)'
;MDILWNQLELQRPPTSSWKTTEDEFDTKKFLNTLNKIYNDIKSQNFLRNEATILSRLIYRMKTKFRNDKGLKNMEKVNRALLNYLKLTLENEYQYLIDNTVISSTVSLPTKQMLQYVLIRTQGFAKLMCRIENVSKCAATFFRGRIQIGHAWTPSTIAYAILSRIWILSRHLVKKCCFWYNKIYSYNEKLKLVGIQWMPPNYFLPEDLKTWLSVSWIDEPIQSLPVDENSSDSIFSLIKPQDESTDEKNDLSITESHEFQEEPMKEIKQEEIGVPISRESFSSAPEIKKSPKITKKMSVKKIETEKDLNLLLTLDSYLGMDKLQWNIMKNTIKKKLIKLSKCKKEEKKKFLLEKTIQLIHDSVM
;
A
#
# COMPACT_ATOMS: atom_id res chain seq x y z
N MET A 1 -20.86 -12.69 -2.97
CA MET A 1 -20.29 -13.60 -1.95
C MET A 1 -19.07 -12.92 -1.38
N ASP A 2 -18.98 -12.86 -0.05
CA ASP A 2 -17.84 -12.22 0.60
C ASP A 2 -16.60 -13.09 0.50
N ILE A 3 -15.54 -12.49 -0.02
CA ILE A 3 -14.26 -13.15 -0.25
C ILE A 3 -13.47 -13.11 1.06
N LEU A 4 -13.42 -14.24 1.79
CA LEU A 4 -12.82 -14.32 3.13
C LEU A 4 -11.36 -13.84 3.20
N TRP A 5 -10.54 -14.19 2.20
CA TRP A 5 -9.12 -13.79 2.19
C TRP A 5 -8.92 -12.28 2.11
N ASN A 6 -9.91 -11.52 1.63
CA ASN A 6 -9.86 -10.06 1.46
C ASN A 6 -10.45 -9.29 2.66
N GLN A 7 -10.79 -9.98 3.75
CA GLN A 7 -11.27 -9.34 4.97
C GLN A 7 -10.09 -9.01 5.89
N LEU A 8 -9.92 -7.71 6.19
CA LEU A 8 -8.87 -7.24 7.09
C LEU A 8 -9.04 -7.83 8.50
N GLU A 9 -10.26 -7.73 9.02
CA GLU A 9 -10.68 -8.20 10.35
C GLU A 9 -11.47 -9.51 10.21
N LEU A 10 -10.77 -10.58 9.80
CA LEU A 10 -11.34 -11.92 9.77
C LEU A 10 -11.39 -12.48 11.19
N GLN A 11 -12.59 -12.84 11.65
CA GLN A 11 -12.79 -13.43 12.98
C GLN A 11 -12.23 -14.85 13.03
N ARG A 12 -11.49 -15.15 14.10
CA ARG A 12 -10.94 -16.50 14.34
C ARG A 12 -12.07 -17.50 14.62
N PRO A 13 -11.90 -18.77 14.23
CA PRO A 13 -12.79 -19.83 14.66
C PRO A 13 -12.71 -20.01 16.18
N PRO A 14 -13.77 -20.56 16.83
CA PRO A 14 -13.74 -20.91 18.25
C PRO A 14 -12.54 -21.80 18.58
N THR A 15 -11.82 -21.46 19.66
CA THR A 15 -10.67 -22.24 20.09
C THR A 15 -11.13 -23.60 20.59
N SER A 16 -10.70 -24.64 19.92
CA SER A 16 -10.90 -26.03 20.34
C SER A 16 -9.64 -26.80 20.02
N SER A 17 -9.31 -27.78 20.85
CA SER A 17 -8.19 -28.67 20.63
C SER A 17 -8.69 -30.08 20.33
N TRP A 18 -8.00 -30.74 19.41
CA TRP A 18 -8.23 -32.15 19.11
C TRP A 18 -7.13 -32.98 19.79
N LYS A 19 -7.53 -33.92 20.65
CA LYS A 19 -6.59 -34.84 21.31
C LYS A 19 -6.40 -36.09 20.46
N THR A 20 -5.14 -36.48 20.27
CA THR A 20 -4.75 -37.68 19.51
C THR A 20 -3.54 -38.38 20.13
N THR A 21 -3.28 -39.61 19.73
CA THR A 21 -2.05 -40.36 20.01
C THR A 21 -0.95 -39.98 19.01
N GLU A 22 0.32 -40.15 19.40
CA GLU A 22 1.48 -39.81 18.53
C GLU A 22 1.54 -40.64 17.23
N ASP A 23 0.99 -41.86 17.23
CA ASP A 23 1.04 -42.77 16.09
C ASP A 23 0.14 -42.35 14.92
N GLU A 24 -0.93 -41.58 15.18
CA GLU A 24 -1.89 -41.15 14.16
C GLU A 24 -1.43 -39.90 13.39
N PHE A 25 -0.56 -39.07 14.00
CA PHE A 25 -0.14 -37.79 13.42
C PHE A 25 1.31 -37.42 13.77
N ASP A 26 2.11 -37.18 12.73
CA ASP A 26 3.50 -36.72 12.86
C ASP A 26 3.57 -35.26 13.36
N THR A 27 3.37 -35.12 14.66
CA THR A 27 3.29 -33.84 15.37
C THR A 27 4.63 -33.10 15.35
N LYS A 28 5.74 -33.84 15.44
CA LYS A 28 7.10 -33.28 15.41
C LYS A 28 7.38 -32.62 14.06
N LYS A 29 7.03 -33.28 12.94
CA LYS A 29 7.20 -32.70 11.60
C LYS A 29 6.29 -31.51 11.37
N PHE A 30 5.05 -31.56 11.86
CA PHE A 30 4.13 -30.43 11.79
C PHE A 30 4.67 -29.21 12.55
N LEU A 31 5.04 -29.38 13.82
CA LEU A 31 5.57 -28.30 14.67
C LEU A 31 6.89 -27.75 14.13
N ASN A 32 7.78 -28.60 13.63
CA ASN A 32 9.01 -28.18 12.94
C ASN A 32 8.70 -27.35 11.67
N THR A 33 7.66 -27.72 10.92
CA THR A 33 7.21 -26.95 9.75
C THR A 33 6.70 -25.59 10.18
N LEU A 34 5.86 -25.51 11.22
CA LEU A 34 5.33 -24.25 11.75
C LEU A 34 6.42 -23.33 12.28
N ASN A 35 7.36 -23.86 13.07
CA ASN A 35 8.49 -23.08 13.60
C ASN A 35 9.38 -22.54 12.50
N LYS A 36 9.66 -23.33 11.44
CA LYS A 36 10.39 -22.85 10.27
C LYS A 36 9.67 -21.67 9.61
N ILE A 37 8.36 -21.78 9.42
CA ILE A 37 7.56 -20.73 8.80
C ILE A 37 7.49 -19.47 9.69
N TYR A 38 7.29 -19.65 10.99
CA TYR A 38 7.28 -18.56 11.97
C TYR A 38 8.61 -17.80 11.97
N ASN A 39 9.75 -18.51 12.00
CA ASN A 39 11.08 -17.90 11.93
C ASN A 39 11.33 -17.22 10.57
N ASP A 40 10.89 -17.82 9.48
CA ASP A 40 10.95 -17.25 8.13
C ASP A 40 10.11 -15.95 8.02
N ILE A 41 8.99 -15.82 8.74
CA ILE A 41 8.16 -14.61 8.79
C ILE A 41 8.82 -13.55 9.68
N LYS A 42 9.29 -13.95 10.85
CA LYS A 42 9.91 -13.06 11.85
C LYS A 42 11.20 -12.42 11.36
N SER A 43 11.96 -13.12 10.51
CA SER A 43 13.20 -12.61 9.92
C SER A 43 12.99 -11.52 8.84
N GLN A 44 11.75 -11.16 8.49
CA GLN A 44 11.42 -10.27 7.35
C GLN A 44 11.53 -8.77 7.66
N ASN A 45 12.55 -8.37 8.42
CA ASN A 45 12.73 -6.97 8.82
C ASN A 45 13.09 -6.05 7.64
N PHE A 46 13.67 -6.59 6.56
CA PHE A 46 14.06 -5.81 5.38
C PHE A 46 12.88 -5.05 4.76
N LEU A 47 11.72 -5.70 4.56
CA LEU A 47 10.57 -5.03 3.95
C LEU A 47 9.99 -3.93 4.86
N ARG A 48 9.98 -4.16 6.18
CA ARG A 48 9.55 -3.16 7.17
C ARG A 48 10.47 -1.92 7.15
N ASN A 49 11.78 -2.13 7.01
CA ASN A 49 12.75 -1.05 6.90
C ASN A 49 12.50 -0.23 5.63
N GLU A 50 12.35 -0.88 4.48
CA GLU A 50 12.03 -0.18 3.21
C GLU A 50 10.70 0.57 3.28
N ALA A 51 9.66 0.00 3.92
CA ALA A 51 8.37 0.68 4.11
C ALA A 51 8.50 1.96 4.95
N THR A 52 9.37 1.94 5.96
CA THR A 52 9.66 3.09 6.81
C THR A 52 10.39 4.19 6.03
N ILE A 53 11.39 3.80 5.23
CA ILE A 53 12.13 4.72 4.36
C ILE A 53 11.18 5.33 3.33
N LEU A 54 10.33 4.52 2.70
CA LEU A 54 9.33 4.98 1.74
C LEU A 54 8.37 6.02 2.35
N SER A 55 7.85 5.75 3.54
CA SER A 55 6.97 6.69 4.26
C SER A 55 7.65 8.05 4.49
N ARG A 56 8.92 8.06 4.91
CA ARG A 56 9.71 9.28 5.11
C ARG A 56 9.98 9.99 3.79
N LEU A 57 10.27 9.25 2.73
CA LEU A 57 10.50 9.81 1.40
C LEU A 57 9.23 10.48 0.85
N ILE A 58 8.07 9.81 0.96
CA ILE A 58 6.77 10.38 0.59
C ILE A 58 6.55 11.69 1.32
N TYR A 59 6.76 11.73 2.65
CA TYR A 59 6.59 12.95 3.43
C TYR A 59 7.44 14.10 2.90
N ARG A 60 8.72 13.87 2.59
CA ARG A 60 9.61 14.89 2.03
C ARG A 60 9.20 15.33 0.62
N MET A 61 8.77 14.39 -0.21
CA MET A 61 8.38 14.67 -1.60
C MET A 61 7.00 15.34 -1.71
N LYS A 62 6.12 15.14 -0.72
CA LYS A 62 4.74 15.64 -0.75
C LYS A 62 4.64 17.15 -0.88
N THR A 63 5.61 17.91 -0.40
CA THR A 63 5.58 19.38 -0.52
C THR A 63 5.79 19.84 -1.96
N LYS A 64 6.74 19.23 -2.68
CA LYS A 64 7.14 19.64 -4.04
C LYS A 64 6.37 18.92 -5.16
N PHE A 65 5.89 17.70 -4.90
CA PHE A 65 5.32 16.81 -5.93
C PHE A 65 3.83 16.50 -5.72
N ARG A 66 3.05 17.40 -5.11
CA ARG A 66 1.63 17.18 -4.70
C ARG A 66 0.74 16.57 -5.78
N ASN A 67 0.92 17.02 -7.03
CA ASN A 67 0.09 16.58 -8.17
C ASN A 67 0.77 15.52 -9.03
N ASP A 68 1.96 15.04 -8.64
CA ASP A 68 2.72 14.09 -9.41
C ASP A 68 2.07 12.70 -9.45
N LYS A 69 2.01 12.11 -10.64
CA LYS A 69 1.52 10.74 -10.85
C LYS A 69 2.44 9.70 -10.20
N GLY A 70 3.76 9.94 -10.22
CA GLY A 70 4.74 9.08 -9.55
C GLY A 70 4.52 9.04 -8.04
N LEU A 71 4.44 10.21 -7.40
CA LEU A 71 4.14 10.33 -5.96
C LEU A 71 2.80 9.66 -5.59
N LYS A 72 1.73 9.88 -6.38
CA LYS A 72 0.42 9.25 -6.11
C LYS A 72 0.50 7.72 -6.16
N ASN A 73 1.25 7.14 -7.09
CA ASN A 73 1.44 5.69 -7.12
C ASN A 73 2.35 5.21 -5.97
N MET A 74 3.35 5.99 -5.60
CA MET A 74 4.18 5.73 -4.41
C MET A 74 3.35 5.73 -3.12
N GLU A 75 2.37 6.64 -2.98
CA GLU A 75 1.42 6.65 -1.87
C GLU A 75 0.51 5.40 -1.86
N LYS A 76 0.15 4.86 -3.03
CA LYS A 76 -0.57 3.57 -3.13
C LYS A 76 0.28 2.41 -2.62
N VAL A 77 1.58 2.38 -2.96
CA VAL A 77 2.52 1.38 -2.40
C VAL A 77 2.54 1.50 -0.88
N ASN A 78 2.67 2.71 -0.34
CA ASN A 78 2.69 2.92 1.10
C ASN A 78 1.40 2.46 1.78
N ARG A 79 0.24 2.72 1.19
CA ARG A 79 -1.04 2.23 1.73
C ARG A 79 -1.12 0.71 1.75
N ALA A 80 -0.60 0.03 0.73
CA ALA A 80 -0.53 -1.42 0.70
C ALA A 80 0.44 -1.96 1.77
N LEU A 81 1.60 -1.30 1.97
CA LEU A 81 2.56 -1.66 3.03
C LEU A 81 2.00 -1.44 4.44
N LEU A 82 1.21 -0.38 4.66
CA LEU A 82 0.52 -0.18 5.92
C LEU A 82 -0.50 -1.29 6.20
N ASN A 83 -1.20 -1.77 5.17
CA ASN A 83 -2.08 -2.94 5.32
C ASN A 83 -1.28 -4.21 5.66
N TYR A 84 -0.07 -4.36 5.11
CA TYR A 84 0.80 -5.48 5.45
C TYR A 84 1.22 -5.44 6.92
N LEU A 85 1.61 -4.27 7.43
CA LEU A 85 1.97 -4.11 8.84
C LEU A 85 0.80 -4.38 9.80
N LYS A 86 -0.44 -4.14 9.36
CA LYS A 86 -1.65 -4.48 10.10
C LYS A 86 -1.99 -5.96 10.04
N LEU A 87 -1.62 -6.64 8.95
CA LEU A 87 -1.83 -8.06 8.76
C LEU A 87 -0.77 -8.83 9.57
N THR A 88 -1.02 -9.03 10.87
CA THR A 88 -0.09 -9.70 11.79
C THR A 88 -0.09 -11.22 11.57
N LEU A 89 0.41 -11.68 10.41
CA LEU A 89 0.49 -13.10 10.07
C LEU A 89 1.36 -13.88 11.07
N GLU A 90 2.44 -13.26 11.54
CA GLU A 90 3.31 -13.80 12.60
C GLU A 90 2.51 -14.27 13.82
N ASN A 91 1.57 -13.46 14.30
CA ASN A 91 0.76 -13.77 15.47
C ASN A 91 -0.18 -14.95 15.24
N GLU A 92 -0.66 -15.15 14.00
CA GLU A 92 -1.54 -16.27 13.67
C GLU A 92 -0.77 -17.60 13.66
N TYR A 93 0.47 -17.59 13.18
CA TYR A 93 1.35 -18.76 13.22
C TYR A 93 1.82 -19.06 14.64
N GLN A 94 2.19 -18.05 15.42
CA GLN A 94 2.53 -18.21 16.83
C GLN A 94 1.36 -18.85 17.59
N TYR A 95 0.14 -18.34 17.37
CA TYR A 95 -1.05 -18.90 18.00
C TYR A 95 -1.30 -20.37 17.63
N LEU A 96 -1.05 -20.75 16.37
CA LEU A 96 -1.16 -22.15 15.94
C LEU A 96 -0.13 -23.05 16.64
N ILE A 97 1.09 -22.56 16.84
CA ILE A 97 2.15 -23.24 17.58
C ILE A 97 1.75 -23.40 19.06
N ASP A 98 1.28 -22.33 19.70
CA ASP A 98 0.90 -22.34 21.12
C ASP A 98 -0.24 -23.31 21.44
N ASN A 99 -1.15 -23.54 20.48
CA ASN A 99 -2.23 -24.52 20.61
C ASN A 99 -1.78 -25.97 20.36
N THR A 100 -0.52 -26.18 19.98
CA THR A 100 0.06 -27.51 19.78
C THR A 100 0.84 -27.90 21.03
N VAL A 101 0.26 -28.77 21.86
CA VAL A 101 0.91 -29.23 23.11
C VAL A 101 1.24 -30.71 23.01
N ILE A 102 2.52 -31.03 23.15
CA ILE A 102 3.03 -32.40 23.24
C ILE A 102 3.19 -32.72 24.73
N SER A 103 2.32 -33.58 25.26
CA SER A 103 2.37 -34.11 26.63
C SER A 103 2.06 -35.60 26.58
N SER A 104 1.55 -36.21 27.66
CA SER A 104 1.09 -37.62 27.65
C SER A 104 -0.04 -37.90 26.64
N THR A 105 -0.79 -36.86 26.25
CA THR A 105 -1.71 -36.86 25.11
C THR A 105 -1.37 -35.69 24.21
N VAL A 106 -1.31 -35.90 22.89
CA VAL A 106 -1.03 -34.82 21.94
C VAL A 106 -2.27 -33.97 21.73
N SER A 107 -2.18 -32.68 21.99
CA SER A 107 -3.21 -31.69 21.68
C SER A 107 -2.84 -30.96 20.41
N LEU A 108 -3.63 -31.14 19.35
CA LEU A 108 -3.45 -30.48 18.04
C LEU A 108 -4.49 -29.37 17.83
N PRO A 109 -4.15 -28.36 17.00
CA PRO A 109 -5.13 -27.40 16.54
C PRO A 109 -6.20 -28.08 15.65
N THR A 110 -7.41 -27.55 15.66
CA THR A 110 -8.50 -28.07 14.81
C THR A 110 -8.26 -27.76 13.33
N LYS A 111 -8.91 -28.55 12.45
CA LYS A 111 -8.94 -28.29 10.99
C LYS A 111 -9.34 -26.84 10.68
N GLN A 112 -10.28 -26.29 11.44
CA GLN A 112 -10.78 -24.92 11.27
C GLN A 112 -9.71 -23.86 11.53
N MET A 113 -8.90 -24.05 12.58
CA MET A 113 -7.80 -23.14 12.90
C MET A 113 -6.75 -23.15 11.79
N LEU A 114 -6.44 -24.34 11.27
CA LEU A 114 -5.53 -24.47 10.13
C LEU A 114 -6.09 -23.77 8.87
N GLN A 115 -7.36 -24.00 8.56
CA GLN A 115 -8.05 -23.35 7.43
C GLN A 115 -8.03 -21.83 7.57
N TYR A 116 -8.26 -21.30 8.77
CA TYR A 116 -8.13 -19.88 9.04
C TYR A 116 -6.71 -19.36 8.72
N VAL A 117 -5.66 -20.01 9.21
CA VAL A 117 -4.26 -19.62 8.93
C VAL A 117 -3.94 -19.71 7.44
N LEU A 118 -4.46 -20.73 6.74
CA LEU A 118 -4.33 -20.87 5.29
C LEU A 118 -4.98 -19.68 4.57
N ILE A 119 -6.21 -19.29 4.93
CA ILE A 119 -6.89 -18.11 4.35
C ILE A 119 -6.12 -16.82 4.64
N ARG A 120 -5.58 -16.64 5.85
CA ARG A 120 -4.73 -15.48 6.18
C ARG A 120 -3.46 -15.45 5.33
N THR A 121 -2.87 -16.62 5.06
CA THR A 121 -1.72 -16.77 4.16
C THR A 121 -2.10 -16.43 2.71
N GLN A 122 -3.30 -16.80 2.23
CA GLN A 122 -3.81 -16.37 0.92
C GLN A 122 -3.94 -14.84 0.82
N GLY A 123 -4.54 -14.22 1.84
CA GLY A 123 -4.71 -12.77 1.91
C GLY A 123 -3.37 -12.04 1.91
N PHE A 124 -2.40 -12.56 2.67
CA PHE A 124 -1.03 -12.07 2.66
C PHE A 124 -0.38 -12.16 1.26
N ALA A 125 -0.51 -13.30 0.58
CA ALA A 125 0.05 -13.49 -0.74
C ALA A 125 -0.55 -12.52 -1.78
N LYS A 126 -1.89 -12.36 -1.80
CA LYS A 126 -2.54 -11.36 -2.67
C LYS A 126 -2.12 -9.93 -2.35
N LEU A 127 -1.94 -9.61 -1.07
CA LEU A 127 -1.43 -8.31 -0.66
C LEU A 127 0.00 -8.07 -1.16
N MET A 128 0.88 -9.07 -1.10
CA MET A 128 2.23 -8.98 -1.64
C MET A 128 2.23 -8.86 -3.17
N CYS A 129 1.38 -9.58 -3.90
CA CYS A 129 1.18 -9.36 -5.34
C CYS A 129 0.70 -7.93 -5.64
N ARG A 130 -0.17 -7.37 -4.79
CA ARG A 130 -0.61 -5.97 -4.93
C ARG A 130 0.55 -4.99 -4.71
N ILE A 131 1.38 -5.22 -3.69
CA ILE A 131 2.56 -4.41 -3.40
C ILE A 131 3.53 -4.48 -4.59
N GLU A 132 3.81 -5.67 -5.11
CA GLU A 132 4.65 -5.89 -6.29
C GLU A 132 4.18 -5.06 -7.48
N ASN A 133 2.93 -5.26 -7.91
CA ASN A 133 2.40 -4.60 -9.10
C ASN A 133 2.41 -3.06 -8.96
N VAL A 134 1.95 -2.54 -7.82
CA VAL A 134 1.90 -1.09 -7.60
C VAL A 134 3.32 -0.50 -7.47
N SER A 135 4.28 -1.25 -6.92
CA SER A 135 5.68 -0.82 -6.85
C SER A 135 6.32 -0.74 -8.23
N LYS A 136 6.07 -1.74 -9.08
CA LYS A 136 6.48 -1.73 -10.49
C LYS A 136 5.90 -0.52 -11.23
N CYS A 137 4.59 -0.28 -11.12
CA CYS A 137 3.94 0.89 -11.71
C CYS A 137 4.49 2.22 -11.18
N ALA A 138 4.82 2.33 -9.89
CA ALA A 138 5.42 3.53 -9.34
C ALA A 138 6.85 3.73 -9.88
N ALA A 139 7.63 2.66 -9.95
CA ALA A 139 9.01 2.67 -10.44
C ALA A 139 9.09 3.12 -11.91
N THR A 140 8.13 2.73 -12.77
CA THR A 140 8.12 3.18 -14.18
C THR A 140 7.99 4.70 -14.32
N PHE A 141 7.21 5.37 -13.47
CA PHE A 141 7.13 6.84 -13.48
C PHE A 141 8.45 7.50 -13.08
N PHE A 142 9.14 6.95 -12.07
CA PHE A 142 10.43 7.49 -11.65
C PHE A 142 11.55 7.18 -12.64
N ARG A 143 11.52 6.02 -13.31
CA ARG A 143 12.43 5.71 -14.42
C ARG A 143 12.28 6.72 -15.55
N GLY A 144 11.05 6.98 -16.00
CA GLY A 144 10.79 8.00 -17.02
C GLY A 144 11.28 9.38 -16.60
N ARG A 145 11.12 9.74 -15.32
CA ARG A 145 11.62 11.01 -14.79
C ARG A 145 13.15 11.10 -14.79
N ILE A 146 13.84 10.02 -14.44
CA ILE A 146 15.30 9.94 -14.50
C ILE A 146 15.78 10.13 -15.94
N GLN A 147 15.11 9.50 -16.91
CA GLN A 147 15.45 9.63 -18.34
C GLN A 147 15.31 11.07 -18.86
N ILE A 148 14.35 11.84 -18.34
CA ILE A 148 14.18 13.26 -18.71
C ILE A 148 15.19 14.17 -17.96
N GLY A 149 15.80 13.69 -16.88
CA GLY A 149 16.76 14.45 -16.06
C GLY A 149 16.14 15.39 -15.02
N HIS A 150 14.81 15.46 -14.91
CA HIS A 150 14.15 16.33 -13.93
C HIS A 150 14.21 15.78 -12.52
N ALA A 151 14.69 16.60 -11.57
CA ALA A 151 14.80 16.23 -10.15
C ALA A 151 15.37 14.80 -9.99
N TRP A 152 16.49 14.56 -10.67
CA TRP A 152 17.06 13.22 -10.81
C TRP A 152 17.37 12.59 -9.46
N THR A 153 17.96 13.33 -8.51
CA THR A 153 18.32 12.81 -7.18
C THR A 153 17.14 12.18 -6.41
N PRO A 154 16.02 12.89 -6.12
CA PRO A 154 14.88 12.27 -5.44
C PRO A 154 14.21 11.17 -6.28
N SER A 155 14.28 11.25 -7.60
CA SER A 155 13.71 10.24 -8.50
C SER A 155 14.51 8.94 -8.48
N THR A 156 15.83 9.03 -8.48
CA THR A 156 16.75 7.88 -8.35
C THR A 156 16.57 7.20 -6.99
N ILE A 157 16.48 7.98 -5.91
CA ILE A 157 16.24 7.44 -4.56
C ILE A 157 14.87 6.72 -4.52
N ALA A 158 13.81 7.35 -5.03
CA ALA A 158 12.49 6.74 -5.09
C ALA A 158 12.49 5.46 -5.91
N TYR A 159 13.13 5.47 -7.09
CA TYR A 159 13.25 4.31 -7.96
C TYR A 159 13.98 3.14 -7.27
N ALA A 160 15.08 3.41 -6.58
CA ALA A 160 15.85 2.41 -5.84
C ALA A 160 15.00 1.73 -4.75
N ILE A 161 14.32 2.53 -3.92
CA ILE A 161 13.46 1.99 -2.83
C ILE A 161 12.30 1.19 -3.41
N LEU A 162 11.64 1.68 -4.45
CA LEU A 162 10.52 0.98 -5.09
C LEU A 162 10.96 -0.35 -5.72
N SER A 163 12.16 -0.39 -6.31
CA SER A 163 12.74 -1.60 -6.88
C SER A 163 13.09 -2.63 -5.80
N ARG A 164 13.58 -2.18 -4.64
CA ARG A 164 13.84 -3.04 -3.48
C ARG A 164 12.55 -3.60 -2.88
N ILE A 165 11.51 -2.78 -2.74
CA ILE A 165 10.19 -3.25 -2.30
C ILE A 165 9.61 -4.26 -3.30
N TRP A 166 9.76 -4.00 -4.60
CA TRP A 166 9.31 -4.91 -5.65
C TRP A 166 9.97 -6.29 -5.53
N ILE A 167 11.31 -6.38 -5.44
CA ILE A 167 12.00 -7.67 -5.35
C ILE A 167 11.67 -8.41 -4.04
N LEU A 168 11.59 -7.68 -2.91
CA LEU A 168 11.21 -8.26 -1.62
C LEU A 168 9.79 -8.83 -1.67
N SER A 169 8.84 -8.09 -2.25
CA SER A 169 7.45 -8.56 -2.38
C SER A 169 7.35 -9.84 -3.22
N ARG A 170 8.10 -9.96 -4.32
CA ARG A 170 8.17 -11.20 -5.11
C ARG A 170 8.73 -12.37 -4.31
N HIS A 171 9.81 -12.14 -3.57
CA HIS A 171 10.39 -13.16 -2.69
C HIS A 171 9.38 -13.67 -1.67
N LEU A 172 8.63 -12.76 -1.05
CA LEU A 172 7.59 -13.12 -0.08
C LEU A 172 6.44 -13.90 -0.69
N VAL A 173 5.99 -13.57 -1.91
CA VAL A 173 4.95 -14.36 -2.58
C VAL A 173 5.41 -15.81 -2.79
N LYS A 174 6.66 -16.03 -3.24
CA LYS A 174 7.20 -17.39 -3.41
C LYS A 174 7.25 -18.16 -2.09
N LYS A 175 7.74 -17.51 -1.04
CA LYS A 175 7.75 -18.07 0.32
C LYS A 175 6.35 -18.42 0.79
N CYS A 176 5.35 -17.57 0.54
CA CYS A 176 3.95 -17.86 0.87
C CYS A 176 3.40 -19.08 0.16
N CYS A 177 3.72 -19.26 -1.13
CA CYS A 177 3.32 -20.45 -1.87
C CYS A 177 3.92 -21.71 -1.24
N PHE A 178 5.21 -21.65 -0.89
CA PHE A 178 5.89 -22.75 -0.19
C PHE A 178 5.25 -23.04 1.18
N TRP A 179 5.03 -22.03 2.01
CA TRP A 179 4.42 -22.18 3.34
C TRP A 179 3.01 -22.76 3.24
N TYR A 180 2.18 -22.20 2.37
CA TYR A 180 0.80 -22.63 2.17
C TYR A 180 0.75 -24.09 1.75
N ASN A 181 1.49 -24.50 0.71
CA ASN A 181 1.46 -25.86 0.20
C ASN A 181 1.98 -26.88 1.24
N LYS A 182 2.98 -26.50 2.05
CA LYS A 182 3.48 -27.35 3.14
C LYS A 182 2.44 -27.57 4.22
N ILE A 183 1.74 -26.52 4.64
CA ILE A 183 0.71 -26.60 5.68
C ILE A 183 -0.56 -27.29 5.15
N TYR A 184 -0.94 -27.01 3.91
CA TYR A 184 -2.12 -27.58 3.26
C TYR A 184 -2.10 -29.12 3.27
N SER A 185 -0.92 -29.74 3.17
CA SER A 185 -0.75 -31.19 3.27
C SER A 185 -1.26 -31.83 4.58
N TYR A 186 -1.44 -31.02 5.64
CA TYR A 186 -1.99 -31.47 6.92
C TYR A 186 -3.51 -31.21 7.05
N ASN A 187 -4.13 -30.49 6.12
CA ASN A 187 -5.56 -30.12 6.19
C ASN A 187 -6.49 -31.33 6.24
N GLU A 188 -6.19 -32.39 5.47
CA GLU A 188 -7.00 -33.61 5.48
C GLU A 188 -6.72 -34.53 6.67
N LYS A 189 -5.58 -34.34 7.35
CA LYS A 189 -5.20 -35.14 8.51
C LYS A 189 -5.82 -34.64 9.82
N LEU A 190 -6.21 -33.37 9.87
CA LEU A 190 -6.81 -32.76 11.06
C LEU A 190 -8.32 -33.01 11.10
N LYS A 191 -8.85 -33.28 12.29
CA LYS A 191 -10.29 -33.43 12.51
C LYS A 191 -10.99 -32.08 12.66
N LEU A 192 -12.22 -32.04 12.17
CA LEU A 192 -13.14 -30.93 12.37
C LEU A 192 -13.85 -31.14 13.71
N VAL A 193 -13.76 -30.15 14.61
CA VAL A 193 -14.37 -30.19 15.93
C VAL A 193 -15.28 -28.96 16.05
N GLY A 194 -16.55 -29.16 16.36
CA GLY A 194 -17.53 -28.08 16.51
C GLY A 194 -18.17 -27.61 15.20
N ILE A 195 -18.61 -26.34 15.20
CA ILE A 195 -19.39 -25.73 14.10
C ILE A 195 -18.47 -25.40 12.93
N GLN A 196 -18.81 -25.83 11.72
CA GLN A 196 -18.05 -25.51 10.51
C GLN A 196 -17.86 -23.99 10.35
N TRP A 197 -16.61 -23.53 10.47
CA TRP A 197 -16.27 -22.12 10.41
C TRP A 197 -16.31 -21.55 8.97
N MET A 198 -15.92 -22.34 7.97
CA MET A 198 -15.98 -21.90 6.57
C MET A 198 -17.39 -22.05 5.99
N PRO A 199 -17.84 -21.12 5.11
CA PRO A 199 -19.06 -21.30 4.34
C PRO A 199 -19.01 -22.59 3.50
N PRO A 200 -20.14 -23.29 3.31
CA PRO A 200 -20.17 -24.60 2.64
C PRO A 200 -19.69 -24.54 1.17
N ASN A 201 -19.76 -23.38 0.53
CA ASN A 201 -19.34 -23.18 -0.86
C ASN A 201 -17.93 -22.59 -1.01
N TYR A 202 -17.17 -22.45 0.08
CA TYR A 202 -15.82 -21.92 0.04
C TYR A 202 -14.81 -23.07 -0.04
N PHE A 203 -13.99 -23.08 -1.09
CA PHE A 203 -12.94 -24.07 -1.28
C PHE A 203 -11.57 -23.43 -1.17
N LEU A 204 -10.68 -24.09 -0.44
CA LEU A 204 -9.27 -23.73 -0.42
C LEU A 204 -8.60 -24.27 -1.69
N PRO A 205 -7.80 -23.47 -2.40
CA PRO A 205 -7.00 -23.97 -3.51
C PRO A 205 -5.98 -24.96 -2.98
N GLU A 206 -5.77 -26.05 -3.71
CA GLU A 206 -4.74 -27.05 -3.37
C GLU A 206 -3.33 -26.48 -3.53
N ASP A 207 -3.13 -25.68 -4.57
CA ASP A 207 -1.87 -24.98 -4.84
C ASP A 207 -2.11 -23.47 -4.88
N LEU A 208 -1.42 -22.75 -3.99
CA LEU A 208 -1.53 -21.29 -3.95
C LEU A 208 -0.95 -20.64 -5.21
N LYS A 209 0.04 -21.28 -5.83
CA LYS A 209 0.74 -20.75 -7.00
C LYS A 209 -0.20 -20.65 -8.21
N THR A 210 -0.93 -21.73 -8.52
CA THR A 210 -1.92 -21.75 -9.62
C THR A 210 -3.05 -20.77 -9.34
N TRP A 211 -3.53 -20.70 -8.09
CA TRP A 211 -4.59 -19.77 -7.68
C TRP A 211 -4.19 -18.29 -7.78
N LEU A 212 -2.93 -17.95 -7.51
CA LEU A 212 -2.44 -16.59 -7.70
C LEU A 212 -2.41 -16.20 -9.19
N SER A 213 -2.13 -17.16 -10.07
CA SER A 213 -2.07 -17.02 -11.53
C SER A 213 -1.11 -15.91 -11.99
N VAL A 214 0.07 -15.87 -11.39
CA VAL A 214 1.08 -14.84 -11.66
C VAL A 214 2.19 -15.42 -12.53
N SER A 215 2.42 -14.82 -13.70
CA SER A 215 3.36 -15.33 -14.72
C SER A 215 4.81 -15.45 -14.22
N TRP A 216 5.21 -14.57 -13.31
CA TRP A 216 6.59 -14.40 -12.90
C TRP A 216 7.02 -15.29 -11.72
N ILE A 217 6.12 -16.13 -11.20
CA ILE A 217 6.33 -16.89 -9.98
C ILE A 217 7.43 -17.96 -10.12
N ASP A 218 7.64 -18.47 -11.32
CA ASP A 218 8.66 -19.48 -11.64
C ASP A 218 9.99 -18.88 -12.08
N GLU A 219 10.00 -17.61 -12.48
CA GLU A 219 11.22 -16.94 -12.88
C GLU A 219 12.20 -16.88 -11.70
N PRO A 220 13.48 -17.24 -11.88
CA PRO A 220 14.46 -17.09 -10.82
C PRO A 220 14.50 -15.63 -10.36
N ILE A 221 14.43 -15.42 -9.05
CA ILE A 221 14.67 -14.10 -8.47
C ILE A 221 16.18 -13.92 -8.56
N GLN A 222 16.65 -12.98 -9.37
CA GLN A 222 18.06 -12.59 -9.38
C GLN A 222 18.42 -12.19 -7.95
N SER A 223 19.20 -13.04 -7.27
CA SER A 223 19.75 -12.73 -5.97
C SER A 223 20.64 -11.51 -6.13
N LEU A 224 20.38 -10.45 -5.33
CA LEU A 224 21.40 -9.45 -5.09
C LEU A 224 22.60 -10.20 -4.50
N PRO A 225 23.83 -9.98 -5.00
CA PRO A 225 25.02 -10.52 -4.34
C PRO A 225 25.06 -9.91 -2.95
N VAL A 226 24.67 -10.70 -1.95
CA VAL A 226 24.91 -10.41 -0.56
C VAL A 226 26.06 -11.33 -0.20
N ASP A 227 27.26 -10.93 -0.57
CA ASP A 227 28.44 -11.54 0.03
C ASP A 227 28.37 -11.21 1.52
N GLU A 228 28.23 -12.25 2.34
CA GLU A 228 28.24 -12.15 3.82
C GLU A 228 29.57 -11.58 4.35
N ASN A 229 30.56 -11.41 3.47
CA ASN A 229 31.88 -10.83 3.75
C ASN A 229 32.08 -9.43 3.14
N SER A 230 31.03 -8.76 2.66
CA SER A 230 31.12 -7.37 2.16
C SER A 230 31.37 -6.41 3.33
N SER A 231 32.62 -6.31 3.76
CA SER A 231 33.11 -5.19 4.54
C SER A 231 32.85 -3.89 3.77
N ASP A 232 32.00 -3.08 4.38
CA ASP A 232 31.70 -1.68 4.13
C ASP A 232 32.75 -0.90 3.32
N SER A 233 32.61 -0.82 2.00
CA SER A 233 33.04 0.35 1.23
C SER A 233 32.57 0.28 -0.22
N ILE A 234 31.86 1.31 -0.68
CA ILE A 234 31.49 1.51 -2.10
C ILE A 234 32.74 1.55 -3.02
N PHE A 235 33.91 1.83 -2.44
CA PHE A 235 35.18 1.93 -3.14
C PHE A 235 35.79 0.58 -3.51
N SER A 236 35.32 -0.55 -2.95
CA SER A 236 35.78 -1.89 -3.36
C SER A 236 35.35 -2.26 -4.80
N LEU A 237 34.35 -1.57 -5.33
CA LEU A 237 33.87 -1.72 -6.72
C LEU A 237 34.74 -0.96 -7.72
N ILE A 238 35.60 -0.04 -7.26
CA ILE A 238 36.58 0.66 -8.09
C ILE A 238 37.88 -0.12 -7.99
N LYS A 239 38.07 -1.10 -8.88
CA LYS A 239 39.39 -1.73 -9.02
C LYS A 239 40.30 -0.72 -9.72
N PRO A 240 41.42 -0.28 -9.11
CA PRO A 240 42.42 0.48 -9.84
C PRO A 240 42.91 -0.42 -10.98
N GLN A 241 42.79 0.09 -12.20
CA GLN A 241 43.43 -0.53 -13.35
C GLN A 241 44.91 -0.16 -13.20
N ASP A 242 45.75 -1.13 -12.87
CA ASP A 242 47.19 -0.89 -12.76
C ASP A 242 47.72 -0.50 -14.14
N GLU A 243 48.00 0.80 -14.31
CA GLU A 243 48.77 1.35 -15.42
C GLU A 243 50.24 0.89 -15.26
N SER A 244 50.53 -0.35 -15.61
CA SER A 244 51.90 -0.80 -15.89
C SER A 244 51.92 -2.11 -16.67
N THR A 245 51.54 -2.03 -17.94
CA THR A 245 52.17 -2.85 -18.99
C THR A 245 51.92 -2.17 -20.33
N ASP A 246 52.71 -1.13 -20.58
CA ASP A 246 52.97 -0.67 -21.94
C ASP A 246 53.75 -1.77 -22.67
N GLU A 247 53.15 -2.33 -23.72
CA GLU A 247 53.86 -2.57 -24.97
C GLU A 247 52.89 -2.63 -26.17
N LYS A 248 52.64 -1.44 -26.72
CA LYS A 248 52.78 -1.05 -28.15
C LYS A 248 52.00 -1.78 -29.26
N ASN A 249 51.32 -0.90 -30.01
CA ASN A 249 50.98 -0.94 -31.45
C ASN A 249 49.83 -1.91 -31.85
N ASP A 250 48.77 -1.50 -32.55
CA ASP A 250 48.66 -0.48 -33.58
C ASP A 250 47.32 0.28 -33.53
N LEU A 251 47.42 1.61 -33.54
CA LEU A 251 46.41 2.52 -34.05
C LEU A 251 46.65 2.68 -35.56
N SER A 252 45.84 2.04 -36.39
CA SER A 252 45.62 2.48 -37.77
C SER A 252 44.24 3.12 -37.84
N ILE A 253 44.27 4.45 -37.86
CA ILE A 253 43.16 5.27 -38.34
C ILE A 253 43.15 5.08 -39.86
N THR A 254 42.05 4.57 -40.41
CA THR A 254 41.74 4.74 -41.83
C THR A 254 40.26 5.01 -41.98
N GLU A 255 40.00 5.95 -42.87
CA GLU A 255 38.77 6.69 -43.11
C GLU A 255 37.65 5.84 -43.73
N SER A 256 36.45 6.44 -43.70
CA SER A 256 35.30 6.18 -44.56
C SER A 256 34.57 4.85 -44.41
N HIS A 257 33.56 4.84 -43.53
CA HIS A 257 32.32 4.11 -43.82
C HIS A 257 31.21 5.12 -44.03
N GLU A 258 30.83 5.27 -45.32
CA GLU A 258 29.60 5.91 -45.77
C GLU A 258 28.40 5.40 -44.95
N PHE A 259 27.73 6.34 -44.29
CA PHE A 259 26.38 6.15 -43.79
C PHE A 259 25.46 6.14 -45.00
N GLN A 260 24.99 4.97 -45.42
CA GLN A 260 23.83 4.91 -46.31
C GLN A 260 22.58 5.23 -45.49
N GLU A 261 22.02 6.41 -45.75
CA GLU A 261 20.68 6.78 -45.32
C GLU A 261 19.67 5.83 -45.98
N GLU A 262 19.03 4.96 -45.20
CA GLU A 262 17.79 4.33 -45.64
C GLU A 262 16.65 5.38 -45.59
N PRO A 263 15.86 5.54 -46.66
CA PRO A 263 14.79 6.53 -46.68
C PRO A 263 13.67 6.13 -45.72
N MET A 264 13.34 7.08 -44.83
CA MET A 264 12.10 7.07 -44.03
C MET A 264 10.89 6.82 -44.95
N LYS A 265 10.21 5.69 -44.74
CA LYS A 265 8.88 5.48 -45.28
C LYS A 265 7.91 6.41 -44.54
N GLU A 266 7.38 7.40 -45.27
CA GLU A 266 6.19 8.17 -44.88
C GLU A 266 5.03 7.20 -44.61
N ILE A 267 4.70 6.98 -43.34
CA ILE A 267 3.41 6.45 -42.94
C ILE A 267 2.48 7.66 -42.81
N LYS A 268 1.77 7.99 -43.88
CA LYS A 268 0.59 8.87 -43.82
C LYS A 268 -0.55 8.10 -43.16
N GLN A 269 -0.64 8.17 -41.84
CA GLN A 269 -1.88 7.87 -41.14
C GLN A 269 -2.74 9.13 -41.15
N GLU A 270 -3.77 9.14 -42.00
CA GLU A 270 -4.87 10.09 -41.90
C GLU A 270 -5.62 9.82 -40.59
N GLU A 271 -5.35 10.60 -39.54
CA GLU A 271 -6.18 10.67 -38.34
C GLU A 271 -7.54 11.29 -38.71
N ILE A 272 -8.49 10.44 -39.11
CA ILE A 272 -9.90 10.82 -39.17
C ILE A 272 -10.42 10.87 -37.73
N GLY A 273 -10.32 12.03 -37.10
CA GLY A 273 -10.98 12.32 -35.83
C GLY A 273 -12.49 12.29 -36.01
N VAL A 274 -13.16 11.26 -35.50
CA VAL A 274 -14.64 11.22 -35.46
C VAL A 274 -15.12 12.02 -34.25
N PRO A 275 -15.96 13.05 -34.43
CA PRO A 275 -16.55 13.78 -33.31
C PRO A 275 -17.54 12.89 -32.54
N ILE A 276 -17.29 12.71 -31.24
CA ILE A 276 -18.19 11.99 -30.34
C ILE A 276 -19.38 12.90 -30.00
N SER A 277 -20.60 12.50 -30.38
CA SER A 277 -21.84 13.22 -30.02
C SER A 277 -22.04 13.25 -28.50
N ARG A 278 -22.29 14.45 -27.95
CA ARG A 278 -22.51 14.72 -26.53
C ARG A 278 -23.87 14.25 -26.00
N GLU A 279 -24.73 13.71 -26.87
CA GLU A 279 -26.09 13.30 -26.51
C GLU A 279 -26.12 12.05 -25.61
N SER A 280 -25.05 11.25 -25.64
CA SER A 280 -24.90 10.03 -24.84
C SER A 280 -24.64 10.26 -23.33
N PHE A 281 -24.48 11.52 -22.89
CA PHE A 281 -24.33 11.88 -21.47
C PHE A 281 -25.64 12.31 -20.79
N SER A 282 -26.76 12.33 -21.50
CA SER A 282 -28.04 12.87 -21.00
C SER A 282 -28.90 11.88 -20.22
N SER A 283 -28.55 10.59 -20.16
CA SER A 283 -29.38 9.57 -19.50
C SER A 283 -28.64 8.87 -18.37
N ALA A 284 -28.61 9.50 -17.19
CA ALA A 284 -28.38 8.80 -15.93
C ALA A 284 -29.52 9.14 -14.94
N PRO A 285 -30.00 8.16 -14.13
CA PRO A 285 -31.26 8.28 -13.41
C PRO A 285 -31.16 9.16 -12.16
N GLU A 286 -32.21 9.94 -11.92
CA GLU A 286 -32.37 10.81 -10.76
C GLU A 286 -32.37 10.02 -9.44
N ILE A 287 -31.38 10.29 -8.59
CA ILE A 287 -31.35 9.81 -7.20
C ILE A 287 -32.16 10.78 -6.35
N LYS A 288 -33.34 10.32 -5.90
CA LYS A 288 -34.20 11.02 -4.93
C LYS A 288 -33.44 11.30 -3.64
N LYS A 289 -33.28 12.59 -3.29
CA LYS A 289 -32.78 13.03 -1.98
C LYS A 289 -33.94 13.24 -1.02
N SER A 290 -33.81 12.68 0.19
CA SER A 290 -34.73 12.89 1.32
C SER A 290 -34.59 14.30 1.92
N PRO A 291 -35.64 14.84 2.57
CA PRO A 291 -35.66 16.23 3.01
C PRO A 291 -34.88 16.41 4.31
N LYS A 292 -33.81 17.21 4.28
CA LYS A 292 -33.17 17.75 5.49
C LYS A 292 -33.71 19.14 5.78
N ILE A 293 -34.39 19.26 6.92
CA ILE A 293 -34.82 20.52 7.51
C ILE A 293 -33.60 21.41 7.70
N THR A 294 -33.47 22.45 6.88
CA THR A 294 -32.44 23.49 7.03
C THR A 294 -33.09 24.71 7.67
N LYS A 295 -32.81 24.93 8.96
CA LYS A 295 -33.06 26.24 9.57
C LYS A 295 -32.22 27.28 8.83
N LYS A 296 -32.88 28.12 8.03
CA LYS A 296 -32.26 29.24 7.32
C LYS A 296 -31.84 30.30 8.33
N MET A 297 -30.54 30.49 8.52
CA MET A 297 -30.00 31.61 9.30
C MET A 297 -29.42 32.65 8.34
N SER A 298 -30.04 33.82 8.26
CA SER A 298 -29.55 34.94 7.43
C SER A 298 -28.34 35.61 8.07
N VAL A 299 -27.33 36.01 7.28
CA VAL A 299 -26.13 36.76 7.75
C VAL A 299 -26.49 37.96 8.63
N LYS A 300 -27.62 38.62 8.34
CA LYS A 300 -28.10 39.85 8.98
C LYS A 300 -28.42 39.74 10.49
N LYS A 301 -28.18 38.60 11.14
CA LYS A 301 -28.49 38.39 12.57
C LYS A 301 -27.27 37.99 13.43
N ILE A 302 -26.04 38.10 12.93
CA ILE A 302 -24.85 37.72 13.69
C ILE A 302 -24.30 38.96 14.40
N GLU A 303 -24.59 39.09 15.70
CA GLU A 303 -24.12 40.22 16.52
C GLU A 303 -23.21 39.76 17.65
N THR A 304 -23.36 38.51 18.11
CA THR A 304 -22.67 38.01 19.30
C THR A 304 -21.71 36.86 19.02
N GLU A 305 -20.79 36.61 19.95
CA GLU A 305 -19.87 35.46 19.92
C GLU A 305 -20.63 34.12 19.92
N LYS A 306 -21.83 34.07 20.54
CA LYS A 306 -22.69 32.89 20.54
C LYS A 306 -23.22 32.59 19.13
N ASP A 307 -23.54 33.62 18.36
CA ASP A 307 -24.05 33.49 16.99
C ASP A 307 -22.97 32.93 16.04
N LEU A 308 -21.71 33.33 16.23
CA LEU A 308 -20.58 32.77 15.48
C LEU A 308 -20.36 31.29 15.79
N ASN A 309 -20.52 30.88 17.05
CA ASN A 309 -20.42 29.48 17.42
C ASN A 309 -21.56 28.65 16.83
N LEU A 310 -22.78 29.20 16.78
CA LEU A 310 -23.92 28.55 16.14
C LEU A 310 -23.74 28.45 14.62
N LEU A 311 -23.14 29.46 13.98
CA LEU A 311 -22.78 29.41 12.56
C LEU A 311 -21.80 28.25 12.25
N LEU A 312 -20.86 27.97 13.16
CA LEU A 312 -19.89 26.88 13.02
C LEU A 312 -20.52 25.47 13.16
N THR A 313 -21.73 25.33 13.69
CA THR A 313 -22.38 24.00 13.77
C THR A 313 -23.06 23.62 12.46
N LEU A 314 -23.21 24.56 11.52
CA LEU A 314 -23.80 24.28 10.21
C LEU A 314 -22.83 23.52 9.29
N ASP A 315 -23.38 22.53 8.59
CA ASP A 315 -22.68 21.69 7.61
C ASP A 315 -22.49 22.39 6.26
N SER A 316 -23.35 23.36 5.95
CA SER A 316 -23.37 24.09 4.69
C SER A 316 -23.91 25.51 4.88
N TYR A 317 -23.45 26.43 4.04
CA TYR A 317 -23.94 27.79 3.97
C TYR A 317 -24.52 28.10 2.59
N LEU A 318 -25.62 28.84 2.55
CA LEU A 318 -26.36 29.09 1.31
C LEU A 318 -25.54 30.00 0.39
N GLY A 319 -25.33 29.58 -0.85
CA GLY A 319 -24.54 30.34 -1.84
C GLY A 319 -23.03 30.05 -1.83
N MET A 320 -22.53 29.19 -0.94
CA MET A 320 -21.13 28.77 -0.92
C MET A 320 -20.98 27.28 -1.24
N ASP A 321 -19.95 26.94 -2.02
CA ASP A 321 -19.56 25.55 -2.18
C ASP A 321 -18.95 24.97 -0.88
N LYS A 322 -18.85 23.64 -0.80
CA LYS A 322 -18.36 22.94 0.41
C LYS A 322 -16.92 23.32 0.76
N LEU A 323 -16.08 23.64 -0.22
CA LEU A 323 -14.68 24.01 -0.01
C LEU A 323 -14.58 25.44 0.53
N GLN A 324 -15.27 26.40 -0.10
CA GLN A 324 -15.38 27.79 0.34
C GLN A 324 -15.92 27.87 1.77
N TRP A 325 -16.97 27.11 2.07
CA TRP A 325 -17.52 27.04 3.42
C TRP A 325 -16.50 26.54 4.45
N ASN A 326 -15.75 25.49 4.13
CA ASN A 326 -14.72 24.96 5.02
C ASN A 326 -13.57 25.94 5.25
N ILE A 327 -13.17 26.70 4.22
CA ILE A 327 -12.14 27.75 4.33
C ILE A 327 -12.61 28.87 5.27
N MET A 328 -13.86 29.31 5.09
CA MET A 328 -14.49 30.33 5.93
C MET A 328 -14.63 29.85 7.38
N LYS A 329 -15.12 28.62 7.59
CA LYS A 329 -15.24 27.95 8.90
C LYS A 329 -13.91 27.92 9.65
N ASN A 330 -12.83 27.57 8.96
CA ASN A 330 -11.49 27.55 9.54
C ASN A 330 -10.97 28.95 9.89
N THR A 331 -11.30 29.96 9.07
CA THR A 331 -10.93 31.36 9.31
C THR A 331 -11.63 31.92 10.54
N ILE A 332 -12.93 31.65 10.69
CA ILE A 332 -13.74 32.03 11.86
C ILE A 332 -13.19 31.35 13.12
N LYS A 333 -12.92 30.03 13.08
CA LYS A 333 -12.32 29.30 14.21
C LYS A 333 -11.00 29.92 14.68
N LYS A 334 -10.10 30.27 13.74
CA LYS A 334 -8.82 30.90 14.08
C LYS A 334 -9.02 32.27 14.75
N LYS A 335 -10.02 33.05 14.33
CA LYS A 335 -10.34 34.35 14.92
C LYS A 335 -11.01 34.23 16.29
N LEU A 336 -11.90 33.25 16.49
CA LEU A 336 -12.48 32.93 17.80
C LEU A 336 -11.42 32.52 18.83
N ILE A 337 -10.42 31.72 18.44
CA ILE A 337 -9.30 31.36 19.32
C ILE A 337 -8.48 32.61 19.71
N LYS A 338 -8.38 33.62 18.83
CA LYS A 338 -7.71 34.90 19.16
C LYS A 338 -8.58 35.76 20.08
N LEU A 339 -9.89 35.76 19.89
CA LEU A 339 -10.87 36.43 20.76
C LEU A 339 -10.84 35.88 22.18
N SER A 340 -10.84 34.55 22.35
CA SER A 340 -10.83 33.92 23.68
C SER A 340 -9.54 34.16 24.47
N LYS A 341 -8.43 34.43 23.80
CA LYS A 341 -7.14 34.76 24.42
C LYS A 341 -6.97 36.23 24.77
N CYS A 342 -7.89 37.11 24.36
CA CYS A 342 -7.74 38.55 24.57
C CYS A 342 -8.36 38.98 25.91
N LYS A 343 -7.56 39.56 26.81
CA LYS A 343 -8.01 40.05 28.13
C LYS A 343 -8.63 41.45 28.11
N LYS A 344 -8.39 42.24 27.05
CA LYS A 344 -8.90 43.63 26.92
C LYS A 344 -10.22 43.63 26.16
N GLU A 345 -11.26 44.19 26.77
CA GLU A 345 -12.64 44.14 26.28
C GLU A 345 -12.83 44.93 24.97
N GLU A 346 -12.22 46.12 24.85
CA GLU A 346 -12.23 46.94 23.63
C GLU A 346 -11.62 46.20 22.42
N LYS A 347 -10.51 45.50 22.65
CA LYS A 347 -9.83 44.71 21.61
C LYS A 347 -10.65 43.47 21.23
N LYS A 348 -11.41 42.92 22.17
CA LYS A 348 -12.36 41.83 21.91
C LYS A 348 -13.50 42.31 21.01
N LYS A 349 -14.10 43.46 21.31
CA LYS A 349 -15.17 44.07 20.50
C LYS A 349 -14.71 44.37 19.07
N PHE A 350 -13.55 45.01 18.91
CA PHE A 350 -12.96 45.29 17.60
C PHE A 350 -12.71 44.03 16.75
N LEU A 351 -12.19 42.96 17.37
CA LEU A 351 -11.94 41.69 16.68
C LEU A 351 -13.23 40.98 16.27
N LEU A 352 -14.30 41.12 17.07
CA LEU A 352 -15.62 40.58 16.76
C LEU A 352 -16.22 41.30 15.53
N GLU A 353 -16.25 42.63 15.55
CA GLU A 353 -16.73 43.45 14.42
C GLU A 353 -15.97 43.14 13.12
N LYS A 354 -14.63 43.06 13.19
CA LYS A 354 -13.80 42.69 12.02
C LYS A 354 -14.03 41.26 11.53
N THR A 355 -14.56 40.37 12.38
CA THR A 355 -14.90 38.99 11.98
C THR A 355 -16.27 38.95 11.32
N ILE A 356 -17.23 39.71 11.84
CA ILE A 356 -18.57 39.87 11.27
C ILE A 356 -18.49 40.52 9.89
N GLN A 357 -17.68 41.58 9.74
CA GLN A 357 -17.48 42.24 8.44
C GLN A 357 -16.93 41.30 7.38
N LEU A 358 -15.93 40.47 7.73
CA LEU A 358 -15.35 39.49 6.81
C LEU A 358 -16.39 38.46 6.33
N ILE A 359 -17.28 38.02 7.23
CA ILE A 359 -18.38 37.11 6.89
C ILE A 359 -19.35 37.79 5.92
N HIS A 360 -19.67 39.07 6.15
CA HIS A 360 -20.54 39.85 5.29
C HIS A 360 -19.93 40.02 3.88
N ASP A 361 -18.64 40.39 3.80
CA ASP A 361 -17.91 40.59 2.54
C ASP A 361 -17.69 39.29 1.75
N SER A 362 -17.80 38.13 2.40
CA SER A 362 -17.65 36.82 1.74
C SER A 362 -18.96 36.26 1.21
N VAL A 363 -20.11 36.84 1.61
CA VAL A 363 -21.45 36.34 1.27
C VAL A 363 -22.18 37.28 0.29
N MET A 364 -21.83 38.57 0.28
CA MET A 364 -22.15 39.49 -0.83
C MET A 364 -21.19 39.25 -1.99
#